data_AF-A0A210PYX5-F1
#
_entry.id   AF-A0A210PYX5-F1
#
_cell.length_a   1.000
_cell.length_b   1.000
_cell.length_c   1.000
_cell.angle_alpha   90.00
_cell.angle_beta   90.00
_cell.angle_gamma   90.00
#
_symmetry.space_group_name_H-M   'P 1'
#
loop_
_entity.id
_entity.type
_entity.pdbx_description
1 polymer ?
#
loop_
_entity_poly.entity_id
_entity_poly.type
_entity_poly.pdbx_seq_one_letter_code
_entity_poly.pdbx_strand_id
1 'polypeptide(L)'
;MCVGRENKITCVGREYTVMCVGREYTVMCVGREYTITCVGREYTIMCFGRENKITYVGREYTIMCVGREYTITCVGREYEMLCFGRE
;
A
#
# COMPACT_ATOMS: atom_id res chain seq x y z
N MET A 1 3.30 -12.39 -4.50
CA MET A 1 4.55 -11.67 -4.80
C MET A 1 4.52 -11.29 -6.28
N CYS A 2 4.77 -10.02 -6.60
CA CYS A 2 4.74 -9.52 -7.97
C CYS A 2 6.07 -8.83 -8.30
N VAL A 3 6.71 -9.22 -9.40
CA VAL A 3 7.97 -8.65 -9.88
C VAL A 3 7.78 -8.23 -11.32
N GLY A 4 8.10 -6.98 -11.65
CA GLY A 4 7.94 -6.49 -13.01
C GLY A 4 8.18 -5.00 -13.11
N ARG A 5 8.06 -4.45 -14.31
CA ARG A 5 8.24 -3.00 -14.51
C ARG A 5 7.03 -2.22 -13.99
N GLU A 6 5.84 -2.67 -14.37
CA GLU A 6 4.55 -2.06 -14.08
C GLU A 6 3.59 -3.17 -13.61
N ASN A 7 2.92 -2.98 -12.47
CA ASN A 7 1.89 -3.92 -12.04
C ASN A 7 0.70 -3.21 -11.41
N LYS A 8 -0.49 -3.78 -11.65
CA LYS A 8 -1.73 -3.44 -10.98
C LYS A 8 -2.23 -4.63 -10.19
N ILE A 9 -2.42 -4.46 -8.88
CA ILE A 9 -2.81 -5.54 -7.98
C ILE A 9 -4.10 -5.13 -7.26
N THR A 10 -5.05 -6.06 -7.21
CA THR A 10 -6.30 -5.88 -6.49
C THR A 10 -6.55 -7.10 -5.60
N CYS A 11 -6.75 -6.87 -4.31
CA CYS A 11 -7.03 -7.91 -3.32
C CYS A 11 -8.33 -7.59 -2.58
N VAL A 12 -9.27 -8.54 -2.54
CA VAL A 12 -10.58 -8.37 -1.89
C VAL A 12 -10.94 -9.59 -1.05
N GLY A 13 -11.10 -9.40 0.26
CA GLY A 13 -11.40 -10.47 1.22
C GLY A 13 -10.96 -10.12 2.65
N ARG A 14 -10.66 -11.10 3.50
CA ARG A 14 -10.42 -10.80 4.94
C ARG A 14 -9.00 -10.32 5.22
N GLU A 15 -8.01 -11.07 4.78
CA GLU A 15 -6.60 -10.90 5.13
C GLU A 15 -5.70 -11.09 3.92
N TYR A 16 -4.76 -10.17 3.70
CA TYR A 16 -3.79 -10.27 2.61
C TYR A 16 -2.39 -9.82 3.00
N THR A 17 -1.41 -10.45 2.37
CA THR A 17 -0.03 -9.95 2.31
C THR A 17 0.36 -9.71 0.86
N VAL A 18 0.73 -8.47 0.53
CA VAL A 18 1.16 -8.07 -0.81
C VAL A 18 2.62 -7.67 -0.76
N MET A 19 3.43 -8.25 -1.66
CA MET A 19 4.84 -7.91 -1.84
C MET A 19 5.13 -7.62 -3.31
N CYS A 20 5.68 -6.43 -3.57
CA CYS A 20 5.89 -5.90 -4.92
C CYS A 20 7.29 -5.30 -5.08
N VAL A 21 8.00 -5.66 -6.16
CA VAL A 21 9.34 -5.13 -6.46
C VAL A 21 9.49 -4.77 -7.94
N GLY A 22 9.73 -3.49 -8.24
CA GLY A 22 9.79 -3.01 -9.63
C GLY A 22 9.91 -1.50 -9.79
N ARG A 23 9.35 -0.91 -10.86
CA ARG A 23 9.40 0.56 -11.06
C ARG A 23 8.13 1.25 -10.62
N GLU A 24 6.99 0.80 -11.14
CA GLU A 24 5.69 1.47 -11.00
C GLU A 24 4.62 0.46 -10.54
N TYR A 25 3.86 0.82 -9.50
CA TYR A 25 2.81 -0.04 -8.98
C TYR A 25 1.56 0.72 -8.57
N THR A 26 0.41 0.10 -8.83
CA THR A 26 -0.84 0.44 -8.18
C THR A 26 -1.36 -0.76 -7.40
N VAL A 27 -1.54 -0.60 -6.09
CA VAL A 27 -2.07 -1.63 -5.20
C VAL A 27 -3.39 -1.14 -4.62
N MET A 28 -4.44 -1.95 -4.76
CA MET A 28 -5.73 -1.72 -4.13
C MET A 28 -6.09 -2.92 -3.24
N CYS A 29 -6.31 -2.68 -1.96
CA CYS A 29 -6.70 -3.69 -0.99
C CYS A 29 -8.01 -3.29 -0.31
N VAL A 30 -8.96 -4.23 -0.29
CA VAL A 30 -10.23 -4.08 0.42
C VAL A 30 -10.43 -5.29 1.33
N GLY A 31 -10.50 -5.07 2.63
CA GLY A 31 -10.61 -6.17 3.58
C GLY A 31 -10.68 -5.79 5.05
N ARG A 32 -10.29 -6.70 5.94
CA ARG A 32 -10.15 -6.38 7.38
C ARG A 32 -8.73 -6.01 7.72
N GLU A 33 -7.77 -6.84 7.33
CA GLU A 33 -6.37 -6.68 7.71
C GLU A 33 -5.48 -6.87 6.50
N TYR A 34 -4.46 -6.05 6.35
CA TYR A 34 -3.50 -6.25 5.27
C TYR A 34 -2.12 -5.70 5.58
N THR A 35 -1.12 -6.44 5.09
CA THR A 35 0.28 -6.03 5.09
C THR A 35 0.75 -5.85 3.65
N ILE A 36 1.24 -4.65 3.32
CA ILE A 36 1.71 -4.30 1.99
C ILE A 36 3.16 -3.87 2.09
N THR A 37 4.03 -4.51 1.30
CA THR A 37 5.44 -4.13 1.17
C THR A 37 5.77 -3.85 -0.29
N CYS A 38 6.26 -2.65 -0.56
CA CYS A 38 6.52 -2.17 -1.91
C CYS A 38 7.96 -1.60 -2.01
N VAL A 39 8.72 -2.01 -3.04
CA VAL A 39 10.10 -1.54 -3.28
C VAL A 39 10.33 -1.15 -4.74
N GLY A 40 10.62 0.13 -5.02
CA GLY A 40 10.82 0.60 -6.39
C GLY A 40 10.96 2.11 -6.58
N ARG A 41 10.34 2.68 -7.63
CA ARG A 41 10.39 4.13 -7.90
C ARG A 41 9.10 4.86 -7.53
N GLU A 42 7.96 4.42 -8.04
CA GLU A 42 6.68 5.14 -8.00
C GLU A 42 5.53 4.20 -7.61
N TYR A 43 4.72 4.63 -6.64
CA TYR A 43 3.69 3.78 -6.04
C TYR A 43 2.41 4.54 -5.73
N THR A 44 1.29 3.88 -5.99
CA THR A 44 -0.01 4.28 -5.47
C THR A 44 -0.60 3.11 -4.68
N ILE A 45 -0.88 3.32 -3.40
CA ILE A 45 -1.47 2.30 -2.52
C ILE A 45 -2.80 2.83 -1.99
N MET A 46 -3.87 2.06 -2.21
CA MET A 46 -5.21 2.33 -1.71
C MET A 46 -5.70 1.17 -0.85
N CYS A 47 -6.10 1.49 0.37
CA CYS A 47 -6.37 0.52 1.42
C CYS A 47 -7.68 0.83 2.14
N PHE A 48 -8.63 -0.11 2.14
CA PHE A 48 -9.94 0.02 2.78
C PHE A 48 -10.20 -1.16 3.72
N GLY A 49 -10.25 -0.92 5.03
CA GLY A 49 -10.28 -2.01 6.01
C GLY A 49 -9.95 -1.58 7.42
N ARG A 50 -9.89 -2.52 8.37
CA ARG A 50 -9.74 -2.17 9.80
C ARG A 50 -8.29 -1.88 10.17
N GLU A 51 -7.37 -2.76 9.77
CA GLU A 51 -5.96 -2.68 10.17
C GLU A 51 -5.05 -2.75 8.94
N ASN A 52 -4.19 -1.74 8.79
CA ASN A 52 -3.33 -1.61 7.61
C ASN A 52 -1.89 -1.48 8.06
N LYS A 53 -1.02 -2.37 7.58
CA LYS A 53 0.42 -2.23 7.70
C LYS A 53 1.02 -2.01 6.32
N ILE A 54 1.63 -0.85 6.11
CA ILE A 54 2.19 -0.48 4.81
C ILE A 54 3.65 -0.10 5.00
N THR A 55 4.54 -0.81 4.29
CA THR A 55 5.97 -0.51 4.23
C THR A 55 6.34 -0.19 2.81
N TYR A 56 6.99 0.96 2.62
CA TYR A 56 7.41 1.42 1.31
C TYR A 56 8.88 1.87 1.30
N VAL A 57 9.59 1.50 0.24
CA VAL A 57 10.93 2.00 -0.09
C VAL A 57 11.02 2.38 -1.56
N GLY A 58 11.26 3.65 -1.86
CA GLY A 58 11.46 4.11 -3.23
C GLY A 58 11.59 5.62 -3.37
N ARG A 59 11.17 6.20 -4.50
CA ARG A 59 11.35 7.65 -4.75
C ARG A 59 10.08 8.44 -4.42
N GLU A 60 8.96 8.03 -4.98
CA GLU A 60 7.70 8.76 -4.95
C GLU A 60 6.57 7.80 -4.55
N TYR A 61 5.63 8.28 -3.73
CA TYR A 61 4.51 7.46 -3.29
C TYR A 61 3.29 8.27 -2.90
N THR A 62 2.13 7.71 -3.23
CA THR A 62 0.82 8.17 -2.78
C THR A 62 0.14 7.04 -2.01
N ILE A 63 -0.25 7.31 -0.77
CA ILE A 63 -0.92 6.34 0.10
C ILE A 63 -2.26 6.90 0.54
N MET A 64 -3.33 6.13 0.31
CA MET A 64 -4.67 6.41 0.81
C MET A 64 -5.16 5.23 1.65
N CYS A 65 -5.52 5.50 2.90
CA CYS A 65 -6.01 4.52 3.85
C CYS A 65 -7.35 4.96 4.44
N VAL A 66 -8.32 4.04 4.51
CA VAL A 66 -9.62 4.23 5.15
C VAL A 66 -9.92 3.02 6.06
N GLY A 67 -10.34 3.27 7.30
CA GLY A 67 -10.14 2.27 8.34
C GLY A 67 -9.97 2.76 9.78
N ARG A 68 -9.48 1.87 10.65
CA ARG A 68 -9.36 2.13 12.09
C ARG A 68 -7.91 2.32 12.53
N GLU A 69 -7.04 1.40 12.17
CA GLU A 69 -5.66 1.34 12.63
C GLU A 69 -4.69 1.27 11.46
N TYR A 70 -3.64 2.09 11.52
CA TYR A 70 -2.63 2.18 10.47
C TYR A 70 -1.24 2.19 11.05
N THR A 71 -0.36 1.37 10.48
CA THR A 71 1.08 1.48 10.63
C THR A 71 1.68 1.70 9.26
N ILE A 72 2.20 2.90 9.00
CA ILE A 72 2.76 3.26 7.70
C ILE A 72 4.21 3.69 7.88
N THR A 73 5.11 2.98 7.21
CA THR A 73 6.54 3.29 7.15
C THR A 73 6.93 3.54 5.71
N CYS A 74 7.50 4.70 5.44
CA CYS A 74 7.89 5.07 4.09
C CYS A 74 9.29 5.66 4.05
N VAL A 75 10.09 5.21 3.08
CA VAL A 75 11.41 5.73 2.80
C VAL A 75 11.42 6.21 1.36
N GLY A 76 11.54 7.51 1.14
CA GLY A 76 11.60 8.10 -0.19
C GLY A 76 11.80 9.60 -0.18
N ARG A 77 11.68 10.21 -1.37
CA ARG A 77 11.93 11.64 -1.58
C ARG A 77 10.65 12.46 -1.57
N GLU A 78 9.60 11.97 -2.23
CA GLU A 78 8.33 12.68 -2.37
C GLU A 78 7.19 11.79 -1.91
N TYR A 79 6.22 12.40 -1.21
CA TYR A 79 5.12 11.65 -0.63
C TYR A 79 3.83 12.43 -0.45
N GLU A 80 2.74 11.69 -0.62
CA GLU A 80 1.40 12.11 -0.24
C GLU A 80 0.72 11.01 0.56
N MET A 81 0.17 11.36 1.71
CA MET A 81 -0.50 10.41 2.60
C MET A 81 -1.83 10.98 3.09
N LEU A 82 -2.91 10.24 2.84
CA LEU A 82 -4.24 10.52 3.37
C LEU A 82 -4.75 9.30 4.14
N CYS A 83 -4.98 9.47 5.44
CA CYS A 83 -5.51 8.43 6.31
C CYS A 83 -6.81 8.91 6.95
N PHE A 84 -7.91 8.21 6.69
CA PHE A 84 -9.24 8.51 7.24
C PHE A 84 -9.59 7.50 8.32
N GLY A 85 -9.44 7.89 9.59
CA GLY A 85 -9.88 7.09 10.73
C GLY A 85 -11.41 7.10 10.86
N ARG A 86 -12.03 5.94 11.10
CA ARG A 86 -13.44 5.82 11.51
C ARG A 86 -13.51 5.07 12.84
N GLU A 87 -14.09 5.68 13.87
CA GLU A 87 -14.27 5.04 15.19
C GLU A 87 -15.02 3.70 15.13
#